data_AF-A0A7C7QEE0-F1
#
_entry.id   AF-A0A7C7QEE0-F1
#
_cell.length_a   1.000
_cell.length_b   1.000
_cell.length_c   1.000
_cell.angle_alpha   90.00
_cell.angle_beta   90.00
_cell.angle_gamma   90.00
#
_symmetry.space_group_name_H-M   'P 1'
#
loop_
_entity.id
_entity.type
_entity.pdbx_description
1 polymer ?
#
loop_
_entity_poly.entity_id
_entity_poly.type
_entity_poly.pdbx_seq_one_letter_code
_entity_poly.pdbx_strand_id
1 'polypeptide(L)'
;MALHKPALFQISFLLLLLAGCGTQVERVDVKEVHDLSGAWNDTDSRLVSEEMIEDMVSRAWLNDYTSRYGQKPAVIVGTIRNLSHEHINVNTFVNDIRKAMINSGRIIFVASSVERGEIREERKDQDLHAREDTRKPMGQELGADFMLKGTINTIIDVDGDTQLRYYQVDLNLISLRDNTIVWLGQKKIKKLVSHAKIRP
;
A
#
# COMPACT_ATOMS: atom_id res chain seq x y z
N MET A 1 -49.30 6.57 -62.35
CA MET A 1 -48.99 7.96 -61.99
C MET A 1 -49.83 8.24 -60.75
N ALA A 2 -49.33 8.35 -59.52
CA ALA A 2 -48.09 8.94 -59.04
C ALA A 2 -47.45 8.12 -57.90
N LEU A 3 -46.13 8.25 -57.79
CA LEU A 3 -45.30 7.79 -56.67
C LEU A 3 -45.71 8.50 -55.37
N HIS A 4 -45.93 7.75 -54.30
CA HIS A 4 -45.72 8.25 -52.95
C HIS A 4 -44.62 7.43 -52.27
N LYS A 5 -43.60 8.14 -51.79
CA LYS A 5 -42.38 7.64 -51.16
C LYS A 5 -42.55 7.67 -49.63
N PRO A 6 -43.04 6.63 -48.94
CA PRO A 6 -43.02 6.60 -47.48
C PRO A 6 -41.73 5.99 -46.91
N ALA A 7 -40.93 5.29 -47.73
CA ALA A 7 -39.81 4.48 -47.24
C ALA A 7 -38.57 5.27 -46.79
N LEU A 8 -38.38 6.51 -47.25
CA LEU A 8 -37.20 7.31 -46.91
C LEU A 8 -37.28 7.95 -45.51
N PHE A 9 -38.47 8.15 -44.96
CA PHE A 9 -38.64 8.77 -43.64
C PHE A 9 -38.49 7.76 -42.48
N GLN A 10 -38.80 6.47 -42.72
CA GLN A 10 -38.69 5.43 -41.70
C GLN A 10 -37.25 4.93 -41.47
N ILE A 11 -36.34 5.12 -42.42
CA ILE A 11 -34.93 4.76 -42.26
C ILE A 11 -34.19 5.80 -41.39
N SER A 12 -34.69 7.04 -41.32
CA SER A 12 -34.07 8.11 -40.53
C SER A 12 -34.24 7.95 -39.01
N PHE A 13 -35.22 7.16 -38.53
CA PHE A 13 -35.48 6.99 -37.09
C PHE A 13 -34.69 5.82 -36.48
N LEU A 14 -34.20 4.88 -37.30
CA LEU A 14 -33.47 3.69 -36.81
C LEU A 14 -31.96 3.95 -36.62
N LEU A 15 -31.44 5.07 -37.12
CA LEU A 15 -30.03 5.45 -36.97
C LEU A 15 -29.69 6.20 -35.68
N LEU A 16 -30.69 6.55 -34.85
CA LEU A 16 -30.47 7.31 -33.59
C LEU A 16 -30.33 6.44 -32.33
N LEU A 17 -30.39 5.10 -32.43
CA LEU A 17 -30.35 4.21 -31.26
C LEU A 17 -28.97 3.54 -31.01
N LEU A 18 -27.92 3.96 -31.73
CA LEU A 18 -26.54 3.49 -31.51
C LEU A 18 -25.70 4.44 -30.66
N ALA A 19 -26.32 5.14 -29.70
CA ALA A 19 -25.57 5.80 -28.63
C ALA A 19 -25.01 4.71 -27.68
N GLY A 20 -23.90 4.11 -28.08
CA GLY A 20 -23.13 3.21 -27.25
C GLY A 20 -22.76 3.91 -25.94
N CYS A 21 -23.12 3.30 -24.82
CA CYS A 21 -22.70 3.74 -23.50
C CYS A 21 -21.18 3.50 -23.41
N GLY A 22 -20.40 4.50 -23.81
CA GLY A 22 -18.95 4.49 -23.64
C GLY A 22 -18.64 4.47 -22.14
N THR A 23 -17.67 3.67 -21.73
CA THR A 23 -17.12 3.75 -20.37
C THR A 23 -16.56 5.16 -20.17
N GLN A 24 -17.20 5.94 -19.33
CA GLN A 24 -16.72 7.27 -18.97
C GLN A 24 -15.58 7.09 -17.96
N VAL A 25 -14.35 7.34 -18.40
CA VAL A 25 -13.16 7.34 -17.55
C VAL A 25 -12.83 8.78 -17.21
N GLU A 26 -13.15 9.16 -15.98
CA GLU A 26 -12.74 10.44 -15.42
C GLU A 26 -11.50 10.24 -14.55
N ARG A 27 -10.47 11.06 -14.76
CA ARG A 27 -9.28 11.06 -13.91
C ARG A 27 -9.56 12.00 -12.73
N VAL A 28 -9.71 11.41 -11.56
CA VAL A 28 -9.86 12.13 -10.29
C VAL A 28 -8.51 12.28 -9.59
N ASP A 29 -8.39 13.28 -8.71
CA ASP A 29 -7.18 13.50 -7.92
C ASP A 29 -6.99 12.35 -6.92
N VAL A 30 -5.75 11.90 -6.73
CA VAL A 30 -5.39 10.80 -5.81
C VAL A 30 -5.67 11.17 -4.34
N LYS A 31 -5.81 12.46 -4.02
CA LYS A 31 -6.15 12.95 -2.68
C LYS A 31 -7.66 12.99 -2.43
N GLU A 32 -8.48 12.88 -3.47
CA GLU A 32 -9.93 12.90 -3.33
C GLU A 32 -10.42 11.53 -2.82
N VAL A 33 -11.11 11.53 -1.67
CA VAL A 33 -11.56 10.29 -1.03
C VAL A 33 -12.90 9.87 -1.63
N HIS A 34 -12.88 8.84 -2.47
CA HIS A 34 -14.09 8.20 -2.99
C HIS A 34 -14.25 6.78 -2.44
N ASP A 35 -15.04 6.63 -1.39
CA ASP A 35 -15.41 5.33 -0.84
C ASP A 35 -16.59 4.74 -1.63
N LEU A 36 -16.28 3.99 -2.71
CA LEU A 36 -17.29 3.39 -3.58
C LEU A 36 -17.93 2.12 -2.99
N SER A 37 -17.13 1.25 -2.37
CA SER A 37 -17.55 -0.07 -1.87
C SER A 37 -17.48 -0.23 -0.35
N GLY A 38 -16.86 0.73 0.34
CA GLY A 38 -16.47 0.61 1.75
C GLY A 38 -15.39 -0.44 2.02
N ALA A 39 -14.79 -1.03 0.99
CA ALA A 39 -13.62 -1.89 1.11
C ALA A 39 -12.35 -1.09 1.45
N TRP A 40 -11.26 -1.78 1.75
CA TRP A 40 -9.94 -1.16 1.90
C TRP A 40 -9.52 -0.48 0.60
N ASN A 41 -9.09 0.78 0.70
CA ASN A 41 -8.63 1.56 -0.45
C ASN A 41 -7.22 2.17 -0.23
N ASP A 42 -6.77 2.95 -1.21
CA ASP A 42 -5.49 3.65 -1.20
C ASP A 42 -5.41 4.74 -0.11
N THR A 43 -6.53 5.41 0.18
CA THR A 43 -6.62 6.38 1.27
C THR A 43 -6.41 5.71 2.63
N ASP A 44 -7.07 4.58 2.89
CA ASP A 44 -6.89 3.80 4.12
C ASP A 44 -5.44 3.36 4.26
N SER A 45 -4.85 2.82 3.18
CA SER A 45 -3.45 2.39 3.12
C SER A 45 -2.49 3.50 3.52
N ARG A 46 -2.64 4.68 2.92
CA ARG A 46 -1.80 5.83 3.19
C ARG A 46 -1.96 6.33 4.63
N LEU A 47 -3.20 6.56 5.07
CA LEU A 47 -3.46 7.11 6.40
C LEU A 47 -2.97 6.19 7.52
N VAL A 48 -3.23 4.88 7.39
CA VAL A 48 -2.75 3.89 8.36
C VAL A 48 -1.22 3.87 8.38
N SER A 49 -0.58 3.91 7.21
CA SER A 49 0.88 3.89 7.12
C SER A 49 1.50 5.14 7.76
N GLU A 50 0.99 6.33 7.44
CA GLU A 50 1.47 7.61 7.99
C GLU A 50 1.37 7.62 9.52
N GLU A 51 0.19 7.31 10.06
CA GLU A 51 -0.04 7.34 11.51
C GLU A 51 0.76 6.28 12.26
N MET A 52 0.83 5.05 11.74
CA MET A 52 1.55 3.96 12.40
C MET A 52 3.05 4.23 12.41
N ILE A 53 3.60 4.80 11.35
CA ILE A 53 5.03 5.14 11.30
C ILE A 53 5.32 6.37 12.15
N GLU A 54 4.48 7.40 12.13
CA GLU A 54 4.60 8.56 13.01
C GLU A 54 4.59 8.12 14.49
N ASP A 55 3.64 7.27 14.87
CA ASP A 55 3.60 6.68 16.20
C ASP A 55 4.90 5.94 16.48
N MET A 56 5.30 4.97 15.64
CA MET A 56 6.51 4.18 15.83
C MET A 56 7.74 5.05 16.07
N VAL A 57 7.98 6.05 15.21
CA VAL A 57 9.19 6.86 15.33
C VAL A 57 9.11 7.88 16.46
N SER A 58 7.93 8.16 17.05
CA SER A 58 7.77 9.09 18.18
C SER A 58 8.10 8.49 19.54
N ARG A 59 8.25 7.17 19.60
CA ARG A 59 8.34 6.41 20.86
C ARG A 59 9.78 6.34 21.37
N ALA A 60 9.92 6.06 22.67
CA ALA A 60 11.19 6.12 23.40
C ALA A 60 12.30 5.23 22.80
N TRP A 61 11.96 4.06 22.23
CA TRP A 61 12.94 3.12 21.67
C TRP A 61 13.89 3.77 20.66
N LEU A 62 13.40 4.74 19.87
CA LEU A 62 14.20 5.43 18.87
C LEU A 62 15.20 6.39 19.52
N ASN A 63 14.76 7.13 20.54
CA ASN A 63 15.63 8.03 21.29
C ASN A 63 16.68 7.24 22.07
N ASP A 64 16.30 6.10 22.65
CA ASP A 64 17.21 5.21 23.36
C ASP A 64 18.26 4.61 22.42
N TYR A 65 17.85 4.17 21.23
CA TYR A 65 18.75 3.64 20.21
C TYR A 65 19.73 4.72 19.73
N THR A 66 19.21 5.87 19.32
CA THR A 66 20.03 6.97 18.78
C THR A 66 20.99 7.53 19.82
N SER A 67 20.57 7.63 21.09
CA SER A 67 21.43 8.07 22.19
C SER A 67 22.53 7.05 22.53
N ARG A 68 22.24 5.75 22.38
CA ARG A 68 23.20 4.66 22.65
C ARG A 68 24.22 4.47 21.53
N TYR A 69 23.79 4.57 20.27
CA TYR A 69 24.61 4.22 19.11
C TYR A 69 25.06 5.42 18.27
N GLY A 70 24.53 6.62 18.52
CA GLY A 70 24.90 7.84 17.80
C GLY A 70 24.45 7.88 16.33
N GLN A 71 23.60 6.95 15.90
CA GLN A 71 23.13 6.83 14.51
C GLN A 71 21.66 6.42 14.44
N LYS A 72 21.05 6.66 13.27
CA LYS A 72 19.67 6.23 12.98
C LYS A 72 19.62 4.71 12.87
N PRO A 73 18.59 4.03 13.42
CA PRO A 73 18.45 2.60 13.28
C PRO A 73 18.09 2.22 11.84
N ALA A 74 18.66 1.12 11.37
CA ALA A 74 18.32 0.50 10.11
C ALA A 74 17.11 -0.44 10.29
N VAL A 75 16.05 -0.24 9.51
CA VAL A 75 14.80 -1.00 9.60
C VAL A 75 14.51 -1.64 8.25
N ILE A 76 14.14 -2.93 8.28
CA ILE A 76 13.59 -3.64 7.13
C ILE A 76 12.11 -3.93 7.35
N VAL A 77 11.30 -3.83 6.29
CA VAL A 77 9.92 -4.33 6.31
C VAL A 77 9.94 -5.81 5.95
N GLY A 78 9.57 -6.63 6.93
CA GLY A 78 9.33 -8.05 6.74
C GLY A 78 7.92 -8.34 6.25
N THR A 79 7.47 -9.58 6.42
CA THR A 79 6.14 -10.00 5.97
C THR A 79 5.03 -9.29 6.74
N ILE A 80 4.11 -8.66 5.99
CA ILE A 80 2.80 -8.24 6.46
C ILE A 80 1.78 -9.22 5.90
N ARG A 81 1.01 -9.89 6.76
CA ARG A 81 0.05 -10.91 6.33
C ARG A 81 -1.34 -10.30 6.17
N ASN A 82 -1.96 -10.54 5.03
CA ASN A 82 -3.39 -10.31 4.89
C ASN A 82 -4.15 -11.49 5.52
N LEU A 83 -4.85 -11.22 6.62
CA LEU A 83 -5.77 -12.14 7.32
C LEU A 83 -7.21 -11.62 7.24
N SER A 84 -7.47 -10.66 6.35
CA SER A 84 -8.82 -10.14 6.12
C SER A 84 -9.64 -11.07 5.23
N HIS A 85 -10.95 -10.84 5.23
CA HIS A 85 -11.92 -11.49 4.36
C HIS A 85 -11.86 -11.01 2.90
N GLU A 86 -10.97 -10.08 2.54
CA GLU A 86 -10.86 -9.53 1.19
C GLU A 86 -9.42 -9.54 0.66
N HIS A 87 -9.29 -9.41 -0.66
CA HIS A 87 -7.98 -9.34 -1.29
C HIS A 87 -7.42 -7.91 -1.20
N ILE A 88 -6.69 -7.63 -0.12
CA ILE A 88 -5.96 -6.37 0.07
C ILE A 88 -4.63 -6.44 -0.69
N ASN A 89 -4.32 -5.40 -1.46
CA ASN A 89 -3.01 -5.25 -2.08
C ASN A 89 -1.97 -4.86 -1.00
N VAL A 90 -1.39 -5.88 -0.36
CA VAL A 90 -0.37 -5.69 0.67
C VAL A 90 0.88 -4.99 0.12
N ASN A 91 1.20 -5.14 -1.17
CA ASN A 91 2.35 -4.45 -1.76
C ASN A 91 2.15 -2.93 -1.75
N THR A 92 0.94 -2.45 -2.04
CA THR A 92 0.61 -1.01 -1.90
C THR A 92 0.80 -0.55 -0.46
N PHE A 93 0.30 -1.31 0.52
CA PHE A 93 0.45 -0.98 1.93
C PHE A 93 1.91 -0.96 2.39
N VAL A 94 2.70 -1.96 2.00
CA VAL A 94 4.15 -1.99 2.26
C VAL A 94 4.82 -0.77 1.62
N ASN A 95 4.45 -0.38 0.41
CA ASN A 95 5.01 0.79 -0.25
C ASN A 95 4.70 2.09 0.48
N ASP A 96 3.49 2.24 1.01
CA ASP A 96 3.11 3.43 1.77
C ASP A 96 3.82 3.48 3.13
N ILE A 97 3.99 2.34 3.80
CA ILE A 97 4.88 2.22 4.97
C ILE A 97 6.30 2.70 4.61
N ARG A 98 6.87 2.20 3.51
CA ARG A 98 8.23 2.58 3.08
C ARG A 98 8.35 4.08 2.84
N LYS A 99 7.37 4.68 2.16
CA LYS A 99 7.32 6.14 1.96
C LYS A 99 7.25 6.89 3.28
N ALA A 100 6.35 6.49 4.19
CA ALA A 100 6.22 7.13 5.50
C ALA A 100 7.51 7.03 6.33
N MET A 101 8.19 5.87 6.30
CA MET A 101 9.48 5.67 6.94
C MET A 101 10.56 6.62 6.39
N ILE A 102 10.70 6.71 5.07
CA ILE A 102 11.65 7.60 4.41
C ILE A 102 11.34 9.07 4.73
N ASN A 103 10.08 9.46 4.64
CA ASN A 103 9.63 10.82 4.90
C ASN A 103 9.84 11.25 6.35
N SER A 104 9.78 10.31 7.30
CA SER A 104 10.09 10.62 8.71
C SER A 104 11.51 11.14 8.90
N GLY A 105 12.44 10.73 8.02
CA GLY A 105 13.86 11.05 8.11
C GLY A 105 14.55 10.52 9.37
N ARG A 106 13.89 9.74 10.23
CA ARG A 106 14.43 9.33 11.53
C ARG A 106 15.04 7.93 11.55
N ILE A 107 14.79 7.13 10.53
CA ILE A 107 15.27 5.76 10.39
C ILE A 107 15.89 5.55 9.00
N ILE A 108 16.75 4.55 8.86
CA ILE A 108 17.31 4.15 7.57
C ILE A 108 16.52 2.94 7.10
N PHE A 109 15.89 3.03 5.92
CA PHE A 109 15.17 1.90 5.36
C PHE A 109 16.10 1.01 4.54
N VAL A 110 16.13 -0.30 4.86
CA VAL A 110 16.92 -1.29 4.13
C VAL A 110 16.05 -1.97 3.07
N ALA A 111 16.59 -2.12 1.86
CA ALA A 111 15.94 -2.79 0.75
C ALA A 111 15.48 -4.21 1.12
N SER A 112 14.37 -4.65 0.52
CA SER A 112 13.82 -5.99 0.68
C SER A 112 14.78 -7.07 0.17
N SER A 113 14.53 -8.34 0.52
CA SER A 113 15.37 -9.45 0.02
C SER A 113 15.39 -9.55 -1.50
N VAL A 114 14.27 -9.20 -2.17
CA VAL A 114 14.15 -9.21 -3.63
C VAL A 114 15.01 -8.10 -4.23
N GLU A 115 14.82 -6.86 -3.78
CA GLU A 115 15.60 -5.70 -4.25
C GLU A 115 17.11 -5.89 -4.00
N ARG A 116 17.50 -6.46 -2.85
CA ARG A 116 18.91 -6.77 -2.58
C ARG A 116 19.47 -7.81 -3.56
N GLY A 117 18.66 -8.76 -4.01
CA GLY A 117 19.06 -9.71 -5.05
C GLY A 117 19.44 -8.99 -6.34
N GLU A 118 18.55 -8.13 -6.84
CA GLU A 118 18.78 -7.33 -8.05
C GLU A 118 20.00 -6.42 -7.91
N ILE A 119 20.16 -5.73 -6.77
CA ILE A 119 21.31 -4.84 -6.52
C ILE A 119 22.63 -5.62 -6.42
N ARG A 120 22.63 -6.86 -5.91
CA ARG A 120 23.84 -7.69 -5.87
C ARG A 120 24.25 -8.13 -7.26
N GLU A 121 23.31 -8.51 -8.12
CA GLU A 121 23.62 -8.86 -9.52
C GLU A 121 24.15 -7.63 -10.27
N GLU A 122 23.54 -6.46 -10.12
CA GLU A 122 24.05 -5.21 -10.70
C GLU A 122 25.46 -4.88 -10.19
N ARG A 123 25.71 -5.01 -8.88
CA ARG A 123 27.04 -4.76 -8.31
C ARG A 123 28.08 -5.75 -8.85
N LYS A 124 27.69 -6.98 -9.14
CA LYS A 124 28.57 -8.02 -9.71
C LYS A 124 28.95 -7.68 -11.14
N ASP A 125 28.00 -7.18 -11.92
CA ASP A 125 28.27 -6.68 -13.26
C ASP A 125 29.22 -5.48 -13.21
N GLN A 126 28.95 -4.50 -12.34
CA GLN A 126 29.81 -3.33 -12.15
C GLN A 126 31.21 -3.68 -11.65
N ASP A 127 31.40 -4.77 -10.89
CA ASP A 127 32.74 -5.19 -10.45
C ASP A 127 33.66 -5.55 -11.63
N LEU A 128 33.08 -6.01 -12.75
CA LEU A 128 33.79 -6.35 -13.97
C LEU A 128 33.90 -5.17 -14.95
N HIS A 129 32.88 -4.31 -15.01
CA HIS A 129 32.75 -3.31 -16.08
C HIS A 129 32.91 -1.85 -15.64
N ALA A 130 32.65 -1.53 -14.36
CA ALA A 130 32.75 -0.15 -13.88
C ALA A 130 34.21 0.24 -13.61
N ARG A 131 34.46 1.56 -13.64
CA ARG A 131 35.78 2.10 -13.27
C ARG A 131 36.10 1.79 -11.81
N GLU A 132 37.37 1.56 -11.53
CA GLU A 132 37.83 1.19 -10.18
C GLU A 132 37.52 2.25 -9.11
N ASP A 133 37.53 3.53 -9.47
CA ASP A 133 37.28 4.63 -8.52
C ASP A 133 35.80 4.80 -8.15
N THR A 134 34.88 4.24 -8.94
CA THR A 134 33.44 4.35 -8.72
C THR A 134 32.80 3.04 -8.28
N ARG A 135 33.40 1.88 -8.60
CA ARG A 135 32.85 0.56 -8.26
C ARG A 135 32.65 0.40 -6.75
N LYS A 136 31.61 -0.37 -6.38
CA LYS A 136 31.28 -0.64 -4.97
C LYS A 136 31.64 -2.08 -4.62
N PRO A 137 32.38 -2.33 -3.52
CA PRO A 137 32.76 -3.68 -3.12
C PRO A 137 31.54 -4.49 -2.67
N MET A 138 31.63 -5.82 -2.86
CA MET A 138 30.68 -6.78 -2.30
C MET A 138 30.76 -6.83 -0.77
N GLY A 139 29.68 -7.27 -0.13
CA GLY A 139 29.65 -7.51 1.32
C GLY A 139 29.57 -6.26 2.21
N GLN A 140 29.48 -5.05 1.64
CA GLN A 140 29.32 -3.79 2.38
C GLN A 140 27.84 -3.34 2.50
N GLU A 141 26.90 -4.29 2.50
CA GLU A 141 25.49 -3.98 2.68
C GLU A 141 25.19 -3.61 4.12
N LEU A 142 24.41 -2.55 4.32
CA LEU A 142 23.93 -2.17 5.65
C LEU A 142 22.97 -3.25 6.19
N GLY A 143 23.33 -3.85 7.31
CA GLY A 143 22.46 -4.76 8.05
C GLY A 143 21.32 -3.99 8.71
N ALA A 144 20.11 -4.57 8.72
CA ALA A 144 19.01 -4.02 9.50
C ALA A 144 19.21 -4.32 10.99
N ASP A 145 18.90 -3.36 11.85
CA ASP A 145 18.83 -3.52 13.31
C ASP A 145 17.48 -4.10 13.74
N PHE A 146 16.41 -3.69 13.04
CA PHE A 146 15.05 -4.07 13.34
C PHE A 146 14.29 -4.55 12.10
N MET A 147 13.33 -5.44 12.33
CA MET A 147 12.38 -5.87 11.33
C MET A 147 10.96 -5.47 11.74
N LEU A 148 10.29 -4.71 10.88
CA LEU A 148 8.87 -4.42 11.01
C LEU A 148 8.06 -5.59 10.42
N LYS A 149 7.14 -6.16 11.19
CA LYS A 149 6.21 -7.21 10.74
C LYS A 149 4.79 -6.83 11.10
N GLY A 150 3.80 -7.46 10.47
CA GLY A 150 2.42 -7.19 10.86
C GLY A 150 1.36 -8.07 10.22
N THR A 151 0.12 -7.73 10.54
CA THR A 151 -1.08 -8.37 10.04
C THR A 151 -2.18 -7.35 9.77
N ILE A 152 -2.98 -7.61 8.74
CA ILE A 152 -4.21 -6.88 8.47
C ILE A 152 -5.37 -7.86 8.66
N ASN A 153 -6.30 -7.54 9.55
CA ASN A 153 -7.46 -8.35 9.88
C ASN A 153 -8.73 -7.59 9.53
N THR A 154 -9.81 -8.31 9.24
CA THR A 154 -11.15 -7.71 9.17
C THR A 154 -12.18 -8.47 9.97
N ILE A 155 -13.16 -7.73 10.47
CA ILE A 155 -14.40 -8.25 11.03
C ILE A 155 -15.54 -7.63 10.23
N ILE A 156 -16.45 -8.46 9.75
CA ILE A 156 -17.61 -8.04 8.99
C ILE A 156 -18.85 -8.39 9.80
N ASP A 157 -19.74 -7.42 9.96
CA ASP A 157 -21.04 -7.58 10.60
C ASP A 157 -22.12 -7.04 9.64
N VAL A 158 -23.22 -7.76 9.49
CA VAL A 158 -24.26 -7.47 8.49
C VAL A 158 -25.63 -7.59 9.15
N ASP A 159 -26.43 -6.53 9.00
CA ASP A 159 -27.82 -6.50 9.43
C ASP A 159 -28.67 -5.81 8.34
N GLY A 160 -29.58 -6.57 7.72
CA GLY A 160 -30.40 -6.09 6.61
C GLY A 160 -29.58 -5.60 5.41
N ASP A 161 -29.77 -4.32 5.04
CA ASP A 161 -29.04 -3.63 3.96
C ASP A 161 -27.83 -2.83 4.46
N THR A 162 -27.49 -2.98 5.74
CA THR A 162 -26.39 -2.31 6.40
C THR A 162 -25.27 -3.31 6.69
N GLN A 163 -24.05 -2.93 6.32
CA GLN A 163 -22.84 -3.71 6.57
C GLN A 163 -21.83 -2.86 7.33
N LEU A 164 -21.32 -3.39 8.43
CA LEU A 164 -20.22 -2.83 9.18
C LEU A 164 -18.93 -3.59 8.85
N ARG A 165 -17.93 -2.85 8.36
CA ARG A 165 -16.58 -3.36 8.08
C ARG A 165 -15.60 -2.76 9.07
N TYR A 166 -14.96 -3.63 9.84
CA TYR A 166 -13.92 -3.24 10.77
C TYR A 166 -12.59 -3.81 10.29
N TYR A 167 -11.61 -2.94 10.09
CA TYR A 167 -10.24 -3.29 9.75
C TYR A 167 -9.35 -3.06 10.98
N GLN A 168 -8.43 -3.97 11.21
CA GLN A 168 -7.40 -3.82 12.23
C GLN A 168 -6.04 -4.15 11.62
N VAL A 169 -5.12 -3.20 11.74
CA VAL A 169 -3.73 -3.36 11.34
C VAL A 169 -2.88 -3.39 12.60
N ASP A 170 -2.14 -4.47 12.77
CA ASP A 170 -1.21 -4.66 13.88
C ASP A 170 0.21 -4.73 13.32
N LEU A 171 1.11 -3.87 13.81
CA LEU A 171 2.51 -3.84 13.42
C LEU A 171 3.42 -4.00 14.64
N ASN A 172 4.50 -4.76 14.48
CA ASN A 172 5.51 -5.03 15.50
C ASN A 172 6.89 -4.69 14.96
N LEU A 173 7.66 -3.92 15.72
CA LEU A 173 9.08 -3.68 15.44
C LEU A 173 9.92 -4.60 16.32
N ILE A 174 10.67 -5.50 15.67
CA ILE A 174 11.39 -6.59 16.33
C ILE A 174 12.89 -6.39 16.15
N SER A 175 13.65 -6.41 17.25
CA SER A 175 15.11 -6.39 17.24
C SER A 175 15.67 -7.64 16.59
N LEU A 176 16.51 -7.48 15.56
CA LEU A 176 17.19 -8.60 14.89
C LEU A 176 18.34 -9.18 15.73
N ARG A 177 18.80 -8.44 16.75
CA ARG A 177 19.85 -8.91 17.66
C ARG A 177 19.35 -9.96 18.64
N ASP A 178 18.21 -9.71 19.26
CA ASP A 178 17.73 -10.46 20.43
C ASP A 178 16.25 -10.85 20.36
N ASN A 179 15.59 -10.63 19.21
CA ASN A 179 14.18 -10.96 18.96
C ASN A 179 13.18 -10.26 19.90
N THR A 180 13.59 -9.20 20.59
CA THR A 180 12.69 -8.41 21.44
C THR A 180 11.79 -7.51 20.62
N ILE A 181 10.53 -7.37 21.03
CA ILE A 181 9.60 -6.39 20.45
C ILE A 181 9.85 -5.06 21.16
N VAL A 182 10.31 -4.05 20.41
CA VAL A 182 10.63 -2.72 20.95
C VAL A 182 9.52 -1.70 20.70
N TRP A 183 8.61 -2.02 19.79
CA TRP A 183 7.40 -1.25 19.53
C TRP A 183 6.30 -2.15 18.99
N LEU A 184 5.07 -1.86 19.41
CA LEU A 184 3.84 -2.47 18.91
C LEU A 184 2.84 -1.34 18.67
N GLY A 185 2.28 -1.30 17.47
CA GLY A 185 1.26 -0.35 17.08
C GLY A 185 0.02 -1.07 16.57
N GLN A 186 -1.12 -0.43 16.77
CA GLN A 186 -2.40 -0.91 16.27
C GLN A 186 -3.19 0.26 15.71
N LYS A 187 -3.74 0.09 14.51
CA LYS A 187 -4.70 1.02 13.93
C LYS A 187 -5.98 0.30 13.55
N LYS A 188 -7.09 0.98 13.79
CA LYS A 188 -8.45 0.49 13.52
C LYS A 188 -9.14 1.43 12.55
N ILE A 189 -9.84 0.85 11.59
CA ILE A 189 -10.75 1.58 10.72
C ILE A 189 -12.12 0.90 10.83
N LYS A 190 -13.18 1.70 10.96
CA LYS A 190 -14.55 1.21 11.05
C LYS A 190 -15.38 1.95 10.01
N LYS A 191 -15.93 1.21 9.04
CA LYS A 191 -16.74 1.73 7.93
C LYS A 191 -18.16 1.16 8.02
N LEU A 192 -19.15 2.03 7.95
CA LEU A 192 -20.56 1.65 7.83
C LEU A 192 -20.98 1.83 6.36
N VAL A 193 -21.49 0.77 5.76
CA VAL A 193 -21.93 0.74 4.37
C VAL A 193 -23.43 0.48 4.36
N SER A 194 -24.21 1.44 3.87
CA SER A 194 -25.66 1.30 3.67
C SER A 194 -25.97 1.07 2.19
N HIS A 195 -27.06 0.33 1.91
CA HIS A 195 -27.52 -0.01 0.56
C HIS A 195 -26.47 -0.74 -0.30
N ALA A 196 -25.67 -1.62 0.31
CA ALA A 196 -24.73 -2.44 -0.42
C ALA A 196 -25.50 -3.40 -1.35
N LYS A 197 -25.68 -3.04 -2.63
CA LYS A 197 -26.07 -4.01 -3.65
C LYS A 197 -24.92 -5.00 -3.78
N ILE A 198 -25.06 -6.16 -3.15
CA ILE A 198 -24.20 -7.31 -3.38
C ILE A 198 -24.26 -7.59 -4.89
N ARG A 199 -23.18 -7.29 -5.62
CA ARG A 199 -22.99 -7.85 -6.95
C ARG A 199 -22.45 -9.27 -6.76
N PRO A 200 -23.10 -10.29 -7.35
CA PRO A 200 -22.58 -11.66 -7.35
C PRO A 200 -21.26 -11.77 -8.11
#